data_AF-A0A3D8T4H0-F1
#
_entry.id   AF-A0A3D8T4H0-F1
#
_cell.length_a   1.000
_cell.length_b   1.000
_cell.length_c   1.000
_cell.angle_alpha   90.00
_cell.angle_beta   90.00
_cell.angle_gamma   90.00
#
_symmetry.space_group_name_H-M   'P 1'
#
loop_
_entity.id
_entity.type
_entity.pdbx_description
1 polymer ?
#
loop_
_entity_poly.entity_id
_entity_poly.type
_entity_poly.pdbx_seq_one_letter_code
_entity_poly.pdbx_strand_id
1 'polypeptide(L)'
;MLSAARRTSCAFIRNPRTPATLSRTIAFSHPRPLQHLPKTKASNLYSEPRSSPSPILRHVPSFSHQTRSLSYLDRTRLGLKQASKGIWRKYPFLLPFAILGVIGSTLAFAYIVYVELFHNAPQYHKFPLEVVKPLRKAVYYTDVMLQPQLAVKYYKEALKAAAAVGMDPFSDEVIGIKLQVADVLERSGNVKPAINVFEMTKKEMVEWVQKGRENAAERQKLLDEQMKMVEKESKSHAKLDTKLEINNPQILDTFEQIQAGEENLKQQQDKCIKKAVGISLKLADLYDSDHMQDSKKSEEAAEAAVDLSMKELQYRENAGLPVCKADPDAEEHKTPYITQREAAMALSSLAQIYRNRDESGLAVACYMRALDLLRAEEGPVPTCSQARMIGDIASILTMQSVKAAAAVQSMGPTKNEGSEAARDHLIKHAEEWAMRGDEVQSKVPANKRNEHCKEACMTAKYMLGHLAQVQGNLEEAEKHFRTALAVANELDEPRAREAMIEHMEKNIRGVSKKK
;
A
#
# COMPACT_ATOMS: atom_id res chain seq x y z
N MET A 1 20.54 11.51 -14.18
CA MET A 1 21.42 11.06 -13.08
C MET A 1 21.30 12.11 -11.98
N LEU A 2 20.69 11.89 -10.81
CA LEU A 2 20.43 10.69 -10.00
C LEU A 2 19.05 10.78 -9.33
N SER A 3 18.45 9.60 -9.13
CA SER A 3 17.23 9.24 -8.37
C SER A 3 17.02 10.01 -7.05
N ALA A 4 15.82 10.50 -6.72
CA ALA A 4 14.55 9.83 -6.40
C ALA A 4 14.53 9.11 -5.04
N ALA A 5 13.81 9.71 -4.08
CA ALA A 5 13.13 9.02 -2.98
C ALA A 5 12.09 9.99 -2.34
N ARG A 6 10.84 9.93 -2.81
CA ARG A 6 9.66 10.40 -2.07
C ARG A 6 8.81 9.17 -1.76
N ARG A 7 8.57 8.89 -0.48
CA ARG A 7 7.60 7.89 0.02
C ARG A 7 6.55 8.69 0.82
N THR A 8 5.39 8.97 0.23
CA THR A 8 4.12 8.24 0.41
C THR A 8 3.75 7.98 1.87
N SER A 9 2.87 8.83 2.38
CA SER A 9 2.03 8.55 3.55
C SER A 9 1.05 7.44 3.18
N CYS A 10 0.92 6.46 4.08
CA CYS A 10 0.20 5.20 3.90
C CYS A 10 -1.26 5.39 3.45
N ALA A 11 -1.56 4.91 2.24
CA ALA A 11 -2.87 4.39 1.87
C ALA A 11 -2.81 2.87 2.03
N PHE A 12 -3.63 2.32 2.93
CA PHE A 12 -3.89 0.89 2.99
C PHE A 12 -4.80 0.51 1.83
N ILE A 13 -4.20 0.02 0.74
CA ILE A 13 -4.81 -0.96 -0.16
C ILE A 13 -3.72 -1.98 -0.44
N ARG A 14 -3.78 -3.12 0.24
CA ARG A 14 -2.92 -4.28 -0.04
C ARG A 14 -3.83 -5.36 -0.61
N ASN A 15 -3.56 -5.75 -1.84
CA ASN A 15 -4.18 -6.87 -2.54
C ASN A 15 -4.07 -8.16 -1.69
N PRO A 16 -5.09 -9.03 -1.63
CA PRO A 16 -5.04 -10.25 -0.85
C PRO A 16 -4.29 -11.36 -1.61
N ARG A 17 -3.74 -12.30 -0.83
CA ARG A 17 -2.96 -13.50 -1.17
C ARG A 17 -1.44 -13.31 -1.28
N THR A 18 -0.74 -13.65 -0.20
CA THR A 18 -0.08 -14.97 -0.06
C THR A 18 0.79 -15.03 1.21
N PRO A 19 0.89 -16.19 1.90
CA PRO A 19 1.71 -16.33 3.10
C PRO A 19 3.17 -16.55 2.71
N ALA A 20 4.09 -15.91 3.43
CA ALA A 20 5.52 -16.08 3.26
C ALA A 20 6.17 -16.39 4.61
N THR A 21 6.26 -17.69 4.90
CA THR A 21 7.35 -18.24 5.70
C THR A 21 8.68 -17.87 5.03
N LEU A 22 9.56 -17.18 5.74
CA LEU A 22 10.95 -16.97 5.32
C LEU A 22 11.89 -17.55 6.37
N SER A 23 12.26 -18.82 6.17
CA SER A 23 13.57 -19.31 6.55
C SER A 23 14.59 -18.68 5.60
N ARG A 24 15.40 -17.75 6.10
CA ARG A 24 16.64 -17.34 5.42
C ARG A 24 17.81 -17.45 6.39
N THR A 25 18.55 -18.53 6.20
CA THR A 25 19.93 -18.75 6.64
C THR A 25 20.78 -17.58 6.14
N ILE A 26 21.25 -16.73 7.05
CA ILE A 26 22.25 -15.71 6.74
C ILE A 26 23.61 -16.38 6.79
N ALA A 27 24.25 -16.50 5.62
CA ALA A 27 25.64 -16.90 5.51
C ALA A 27 26.53 -15.79 6.09
N PHE A 28 27.26 -16.12 7.14
CA PHE A 28 28.31 -15.29 7.72
C PHE A 28 29.48 -15.18 6.74
N SER A 29 29.73 -13.98 6.20
CA SER A 29 31.00 -13.68 5.54
C SER A 29 32.07 -13.43 6.60
N HIS A 30 33.03 -14.36 6.71
CA HIS A 30 34.25 -14.23 7.51
C HIS A 30 35.17 -13.08 7.05
N PRO A 31 35.98 -12.51 7.96
CA PRO A 31 36.96 -11.47 7.65
C PRO A 31 38.14 -12.08 6.88
N ARG A 32 38.54 -11.46 5.77
CA ARG A 32 39.81 -11.82 5.10
C ARG A 32 41.00 -11.03 5.66
N PRO A 33 42.20 -11.63 5.62
CA PRO A 33 43.31 -11.31 6.51
C PRO A 33 44.29 -10.32 5.90
N LEU A 34 45.02 -9.63 6.78
CA LEU A 34 46.19 -8.81 6.45
C LEU A 34 47.25 -9.67 5.74
N GLN A 35 47.51 -9.37 4.48
CA GLN A 35 48.62 -9.97 3.73
C GLN A 35 49.93 -9.23 4.03
N HIS A 36 50.82 -9.97 4.70
CA HIS A 36 52.26 -9.71 4.74
C HIS A 36 52.89 -9.89 3.34
N LEU A 37 53.86 -9.04 3.03
CA LEU A 37 54.89 -9.24 2.01
C LEU A 37 56.23 -8.68 2.54
N PRO A 38 57.40 -9.15 2.06
CA PRO A 38 58.33 -9.92 2.88
C PRO A 38 59.66 -9.20 3.17
N LYS A 39 60.37 -9.74 4.17
CA LYS A 39 61.74 -9.40 4.57
C LYS A 39 62.81 -9.87 3.57
N THR A 40 63.82 -9.03 3.36
CA THR A 40 65.20 -9.41 2.99
C THR A 40 66.15 -8.64 3.93
N LYS A 41 66.70 -9.29 4.98
CA LYS A 41 68.01 -9.96 5.09
C LYS A 41 69.24 -9.04 5.00
N ALA A 42 69.91 -8.85 6.14
CA ALA A 42 71.36 -8.97 6.38
C ALA A 42 71.66 -8.56 7.85
N SER A 43 71.80 -9.54 8.76
CA SER A 43 73.07 -10.01 9.39
C SER A 43 73.66 -9.00 10.38
N ASN A 44 73.42 -9.13 11.69
CA ASN A 44 74.16 -9.96 12.66
C ASN A 44 75.69 -9.89 12.51
N LEU A 45 76.35 -9.41 13.57
CA LEU A 45 77.52 -9.97 14.27
C LEU A 45 77.56 -9.22 15.63
N TYR A 46 77.34 -9.89 16.77
CA TYR A 46 78.36 -10.45 17.68
C TYR A 46 79.46 -9.43 18.03
N SER A 47 79.92 -9.20 19.25
CA SER A 47 79.66 -9.76 20.60
C SER A 47 80.75 -9.16 21.49
N GLU A 48 80.37 -8.64 22.68
CA GLU A 48 81.16 -8.67 23.94
C GLU A 48 82.67 -8.24 23.95
N PRO A 49 83.39 -8.25 25.09
CA PRO A 49 83.03 -7.70 26.40
C PRO A 49 84.18 -6.87 27.03
N ARG A 50 83.84 -6.28 28.18
CA ARG A 50 84.65 -6.06 29.39
C ARG A 50 85.95 -5.23 29.38
N SER A 51 85.97 -4.42 30.44
CA SER A 51 87.07 -4.05 31.33
C SER A 51 87.95 -2.85 30.97
N SER A 52 87.75 -1.82 31.80
CA SER A 52 88.71 -1.00 32.56
C SER A 52 90.21 -1.17 32.27
N PRO A 53 91.08 -0.15 32.47
CA PRO A 53 90.87 1.04 33.32
C PRO A 53 91.32 2.38 32.71
N SER A 54 90.98 3.44 33.45
CA SER A 54 91.47 4.83 33.41
C SER A 54 93.02 4.96 33.35
N PRO A 55 93.63 6.16 33.22
CA PRO A 55 93.04 7.51 33.29
C PRO A 55 93.66 8.56 32.32
N ILE A 56 93.24 9.82 32.54
CA ILE A 56 93.92 11.11 32.26
C ILE A 56 93.41 11.93 31.06
N LEU A 57 92.64 12.97 31.44
CA LEU A 57 92.60 14.35 30.94
C LEU A 57 93.14 14.66 29.52
N ARG A 58 92.26 15.19 28.66
CA ARG A 58 92.39 16.53 28.05
C ARG A 58 91.10 16.98 27.36
N HIS A 59 90.73 18.23 27.60
CA HIS A 59 89.56 18.95 27.06
C HIS A 59 89.62 19.15 25.54
N VAL A 60 88.50 18.91 24.85
CA VAL A 60 88.08 19.63 23.63
C VAL A 60 86.55 19.78 23.68
N PRO A 61 85.97 20.99 23.53
CA PRO A 61 84.53 21.16 23.61
C PRO A 61 83.84 20.75 22.29
N SER A 62 82.81 19.91 22.39
CA SER A 62 81.91 19.56 21.29
C SER A 62 80.52 20.11 21.59
N PHE A 63 80.04 21.02 20.75
CA PHE A 63 78.67 21.55 20.81
C PHE A 63 77.66 20.45 20.45
N SER A 64 76.77 20.11 21.38
CA SER A 64 75.65 19.20 21.14
C SER A 64 74.39 20.00 20.78
N HIS A 65 73.84 19.74 19.59
CA HIS A 65 72.54 20.27 19.17
C HIS A 65 71.41 19.45 19.83
N GLN A 66 70.65 20.08 20.73
CA GLN A 66 69.36 19.55 21.23
C GLN A 66 68.29 19.69 20.14
N THR A 67 67.60 18.60 19.81
CA THR A 67 66.39 18.63 18.98
C THR A 67 65.15 18.51 19.89
N ARG A 68 64.30 19.53 19.91
CA ARG A 68 62.99 19.50 20.59
C ARG A 68 61.98 18.72 19.75
N SER A 69 61.24 17.79 20.35
CA SER A 69 60.12 17.09 19.71
C SER A 69 58.86 17.98 19.71
N LEU A 70 58.23 18.14 18.54
CA LEU A 70 56.99 18.91 18.37
C LEU A 70 55.74 18.05 18.67
N SER A 71 54.70 18.67 19.22
CA SER A 71 53.40 18.04 19.47
C SER A 71 52.71 17.61 18.17
N TYR A 72 51.84 16.60 18.24
CA TYR A 72 51.13 16.07 17.07
C TYR A 72 50.34 17.15 16.32
N LEU A 73 49.66 18.06 17.03
CA LEU A 73 48.92 19.17 16.42
C LEU A 73 49.83 20.21 15.76
N ASP A 74 51.01 20.47 16.32
CA ASP A 74 51.99 21.38 15.71
C ASP A 74 52.60 20.76 14.46
N ARG A 75 52.85 19.45 14.50
CA ARG A 75 53.33 18.67 13.35
C ARG A 75 52.30 18.63 12.23
N THR A 76 51.01 18.44 12.53
CA THR A 76 49.96 18.47 11.49
C THR A 76 49.79 19.87 10.91
N ARG A 77 49.80 20.93 11.72
CA ARG A 77 49.74 22.33 11.25
C ARG A 77 50.94 22.69 10.36
N LEU A 78 52.15 22.31 10.76
CA LEU A 78 53.36 22.54 9.96
C LEU A 78 53.32 21.72 8.67
N GLY A 79 52.90 20.46 8.73
CA GLY A 79 52.70 19.61 7.56
C GLY A 79 51.69 20.20 6.56
N LEU A 80 50.57 20.73 7.05
CA LEU A 80 49.57 21.42 6.21
C LEU A 80 50.13 22.73 5.62
N LYS A 81 50.87 23.53 6.39
CA LYS A 81 51.52 24.76 5.89
C LYS A 81 52.60 24.48 4.85
N GLN A 82 53.34 23.39 5.00
CA GLN A 82 54.41 23.02 4.07
C GLN A 82 53.85 22.38 2.81
N ALA A 83 52.81 21.53 2.94
CA ALA A 83 52.07 20.96 1.83
C ALA A 83 51.31 22.03 1.02
N SER A 84 50.70 23.02 1.69
CA SER A 84 49.92 24.06 1.01
C SER A 84 50.79 24.93 0.09
N LYS A 85 52.00 25.32 0.53
CA LYS A 85 52.96 26.08 -0.28
C LYS A 85 53.39 25.34 -1.55
N GLY A 86 53.60 24.03 -1.46
CA GLY A 86 54.02 23.21 -2.62
C GLY A 86 52.88 22.99 -3.62
N ILE A 87 51.65 22.81 -3.13
CA ILE A 87 50.48 22.54 -3.98
C ILE A 87 49.99 23.81 -4.69
N TRP A 88 50.04 24.98 -4.02
CA TRP A 88 49.67 26.27 -4.62
C TRP A 88 50.50 26.62 -5.87
N ARG A 89 51.78 26.24 -5.88
CA ARG A 89 52.68 26.52 -7.01
C ARG A 89 52.47 25.59 -8.19
N LYS A 90 52.05 24.34 -7.95
CA LYS A 90 51.83 23.33 -9.02
C LYS A 90 50.44 23.42 -9.64
N TYR A 91 49.42 23.80 -8.86
CA TYR A 91 48.04 23.87 -9.32
C TYR A 91 47.35 25.16 -8.86
N PRO A 92 47.77 26.32 -9.39
CA PRO A 92 47.28 27.63 -8.93
C PRO A 92 45.77 27.82 -9.15
N PHE A 93 45.20 27.18 -10.18
CA PHE A 93 43.77 27.25 -10.46
C PHE A 93 42.97 26.12 -9.80
N LEU A 94 43.49 24.89 -9.74
CA LEU A 94 42.72 23.73 -9.25
C LEU A 94 42.41 23.80 -7.75
N LEU A 95 43.35 24.29 -6.95
CA LEU A 95 43.21 24.34 -5.49
C LEU A 95 42.10 25.30 -4.99
N PRO A 96 41.96 26.54 -5.49
CA PRO A 96 40.81 27.38 -5.12
C PRO A 96 39.48 26.77 -5.56
N PHE A 97 39.41 26.12 -6.73
CA PHE A 97 38.20 25.39 -7.15
C PHE A 97 37.87 24.22 -6.22
N ALA A 98 38.87 23.46 -5.75
CA ALA A 98 38.65 22.37 -4.79
C ALA A 98 38.13 22.90 -3.44
N ILE A 99 38.66 24.01 -2.95
CA ILE A 99 38.20 24.65 -1.70
C ILE A 99 36.76 25.16 -1.86
N LEU A 100 36.46 25.85 -2.96
CA LEU A 100 35.11 26.30 -3.28
C LEU A 100 34.14 25.12 -3.43
N GLY A 101 34.59 23.99 -3.99
CA GLY A 101 33.80 22.77 -4.08
C GLY A 101 33.46 22.17 -2.71
N VAL A 102 34.42 22.13 -1.78
CA VAL A 102 34.18 21.63 -0.41
C VAL A 102 33.25 22.57 0.36
N ILE A 103 33.46 23.88 0.27
CA ILE A 103 32.60 24.89 0.90
C ILE A 103 31.18 24.82 0.31
N GLY A 104 31.07 24.79 -1.01
CA GLY A 104 29.79 24.68 -1.72
C GLY A 104 29.05 23.39 -1.37
N SER A 105 29.76 22.26 -1.29
CA SER A 105 29.18 20.98 -0.86
C SER A 105 28.68 21.02 0.59
N THR A 106 29.45 21.63 1.50
CA THR A 106 29.05 21.77 2.91
C THR A 106 27.83 22.69 3.05
N LEU A 107 27.78 23.79 2.31
CA LEU A 107 26.63 24.70 2.28
C LEU A 107 25.40 24.05 1.64
N ALA A 108 25.57 23.31 0.55
CA ALA A 108 24.50 22.55 -0.08
C ALA A 108 23.96 21.47 0.86
N PHE A 109 24.83 20.75 1.57
CA PHE A 109 24.42 19.77 2.57
C PHE A 109 23.68 20.42 3.75
N ALA A 110 24.20 21.54 4.28
CA ALA A 110 23.53 22.30 5.33
C ALA A 110 22.17 22.83 4.87
N TYR A 111 22.05 23.26 3.61
CA TYR A 111 20.79 23.70 3.00
C TYR A 111 19.81 22.53 2.83
N ILE A 112 20.27 21.37 2.37
CA ILE A 112 19.45 20.15 2.29
C ILE A 112 18.95 19.75 3.68
N VAL A 113 19.83 19.76 4.69
CA VAL A 113 19.44 19.49 6.09
C VAL A 113 18.47 20.55 6.61
N TYR A 114 18.65 21.82 6.28
CA TYR A 114 17.74 22.90 6.64
C TYR A 114 16.36 22.72 5.98
N VAL A 115 16.31 22.45 4.68
CA VAL A 115 15.06 22.15 3.96
C VAL A 115 14.43 20.88 4.52
N GLU A 116 15.20 19.85 4.85
CA GLU A 116 14.65 18.64 5.45
C GLU A 116 14.03 18.91 6.84
N LEU A 117 14.70 19.69 7.69
CA LEU A 117 14.25 19.99 9.05
C LEU A 117 13.15 21.04 9.14
N PHE A 118 13.12 22.03 8.25
CA PHE A 118 12.18 23.15 8.31
C PHE A 118 11.10 23.12 7.23
N HIS A 119 11.33 22.45 6.10
CA HIS A 119 10.38 22.34 4.98
C HIS A 119 9.81 20.93 4.74
N ASN A 120 10.56 19.83 5.03
CA ASN A 120 10.07 18.44 4.84
C ASN A 120 9.62 17.75 6.15
N ALA A 121 10.11 18.21 7.32
CA ALA A 121 9.58 17.85 8.63
C ALA A 121 8.15 18.33 8.98
N PRO A 122 7.43 19.22 8.23
CA PRO A 122 6.03 19.50 8.49
C PRO A 122 5.11 18.35 8.07
N GLN A 123 5.55 17.10 7.93
CA GLN A 123 4.64 15.93 7.87
C GLN A 123 3.67 15.83 9.07
N TYR A 124 3.86 16.63 10.13
CA TYR A 124 3.01 16.69 11.32
C TYR A 124 2.25 18.02 11.53
N HIS A 125 2.18 18.93 10.54
CA HIS A 125 1.43 20.20 10.65
C HIS A 125 -0.08 20.03 10.94
N LYS A 126 -0.63 18.86 10.64
CA LYS A 126 -2.01 18.47 10.94
C LYS A 126 -2.27 18.20 12.43
N PHE A 127 -1.20 17.97 13.20
CA PHE A 127 -1.29 17.66 14.62
C PHE A 127 -0.78 18.83 15.46
N PRO A 128 -1.49 19.21 16.54
CA PRO A 128 -0.99 20.19 17.48
C PRO A 128 0.27 19.66 18.19
N LEU A 129 1.15 20.56 18.62
CA LEU A 129 2.47 20.22 19.17
C LEU A 129 2.43 19.20 20.32
N GLU A 130 1.35 19.20 21.11
CA GLU A 130 1.12 18.26 22.20
C GLU A 130 0.97 16.81 21.74
N VAL A 131 0.33 16.61 20.58
CA VAL A 131 0.11 15.28 19.97
C VAL A 131 1.35 14.83 19.19
N VAL A 132 2.07 15.77 18.57
CA VAL A 132 3.25 15.48 17.74
C VAL A 132 4.36 14.79 18.53
N LYS A 133 4.61 15.24 19.77
CA LYS A 133 5.69 14.69 20.61
C LYS A 133 5.52 13.19 20.91
N PRO A 134 4.39 12.70 21.47
CA PRO A 134 4.18 11.27 21.67
C PRO A 134 4.05 10.52 20.33
N LEU A 135 3.44 11.13 19.30
CA LEU A 135 3.27 10.47 18.00
C LEU A 135 4.62 10.16 17.33
N ARG A 136 5.59 11.09 17.35
CA ARG A 136 6.94 10.83 16.83
C ARG A 136 7.62 9.66 17.55
N LYS A 137 7.45 9.56 18.87
CA LYS A 137 7.99 8.43 19.64
C LYS A 137 7.30 7.13 19.21
N ALA A 138 5.99 7.13 19.06
CA ALA A 138 5.24 5.97 18.62
C ALA A 138 5.69 5.48 17.24
N VAL A 139 5.86 6.40 16.27
CA VAL A 139 6.37 6.09 14.92
C VAL A 139 7.81 5.57 14.98
N TYR A 140 8.67 6.16 15.82
CA TYR A 140 10.03 5.66 16.02
C TYR A 140 10.04 4.19 16.47
N TYR A 141 9.19 3.82 17.43
CA TYR A 141 9.04 2.43 17.90
C TYR A 141 8.19 1.53 16.97
N THR A 142 7.74 2.06 15.83
CA THR A 142 7.03 1.32 14.78
C THR A 142 7.95 1.02 13.61
N ASP A 143 8.65 2.04 13.10
CA ASP A 143 9.38 1.95 11.84
C ASP A 143 10.89 1.79 12.04
N VAL A 144 11.46 2.34 13.10
CA VAL A 144 12.91 2.27 13.37
C VAL A 144 13.22 1.07 14.27
N MET A 145 12.54 0.96 15.40
CA MET A 145 12.71 -0.12 16.37
C MET A 145 11.36 -0.76 16.65
N LEU A 146 11.01 -1.84 15.96
CA LEU A 146 9.71 -2.51 16.10
C LEU A 146 9.53 -3.05 17.53
N GLN A 147 8.94 -2.23 18.40
CA GLN A 147 8.65 -2.53 19.81
C GLN A 147 7.16 -2.27 20.06
N PRO A 148 6.28 -3.26 19.79
CA PRO A 148 4.84 -3.04 19.72
C PRO A 148 4.25 -2.52 21.04
N GLN A 149 4.69 -3.05 22.18
CA GLN A 149 4.19 -2.63 23.50
C GLN A 149 4.48 -1.15 23.77
N LEU A 150 5.69 -0.71 23.43
CA LEU A 150 6.12 0.65 23.66
C LEU A 150 5.50 1.61 22.63
N ALA A 151 5.39 1.19 21.37
CA ALA A 151 4.68 1.93 20.33
C ALA A 151 3.21 2.17 20.72
N VAL A 152 2.49 1.12 21.12
CA VAL A 152 1.09 1.21 21.56
C VAL A 152 0.94 2.13 22.78
N LYS A 153 1.89 2.10 23.72
CA LYS A 153 1.90 3.05 24.85
C LYS A 153 1.95 4.50 24.35
N TYR A 154 2.87 4.82 23.46
CA TYR A 154 3.00 6.19 22.94
C TYR A 154 1.84 6.60 22.02
N TYR A 155 1.23 5.68 21.27
CA TYR A 155 0.00 5.98 20.53
C TYR A 155 -1.17 6.28 21.47
N LYS A 156 -1.32 5.55 22.59
CA LYS A 156 -2.32 5.86 23.61
C LYS A 156 -2.09 7.24 24.24
N GLU A 157 -0.84 7.62 24.49
CA GLU A 157 -0.48 8.98 24.93
C GLU A 157 -0.85 10.02 23.89
N ALA A 158 -0.62 9.76 22.60
CA ALA A 158 -1.02 10.64 21.51
C ALA A 158 -2.55 10.81 21.41
N LEU A 159 -3.33 9.73 21.54
CA LEU A 159 -4.79 9.79 21.55
C LEU A 159 -5.32 10.58 22.75
N LYS A 160 -4.72 10.42 23.93
CA LYS A 160 -5.07 11.21 25.13
C LYS A 160 -4.76 12.69 24.93
N ALA A 161 -3.61 13.02 24.34
CA ALA A 161 -3.26 14.39 24.00
C ALA A 161 -4.22 14.97 22.96
N ALA A 162 -4.63 14.19 21.96
CA ALA A 162 -5.59 14.62 20.95
C ALA A 162 -6.95 14.95 21.56
N ALA A 163 -7.44 14.10 22.48
CA ALA A 163 -8.66 14.37 23.24
C ALA A 163 -8.54 15.61 24.14
N ALA A 164 -7.38 15.81 24.79
CA ALA A 164 -7.16 16.96 25.67
C ALA A 164 -7.16 18.30 24.91
N VAL A 165 -6.64 18.31 23.67
CA VAL A 165 -6.65 19.49 22.80
C VAL A 165 -7.99 19.66 22.05
N GLY A 166 -8.94 18.74 22.23
CA GLY A 166 -10.25 18.81 21.59
C GLY A 166 -10.24 18.48 20.10
N MET A 167 -9.27 17.68 19.63
CA MET A 167 -9.31 17.15 18.26
C MET A 167 -10.54 16.25 18.09
N ASP A 168 -11.21 16.35 16.95
CA ASP A 168 -12.35 15.49 16.65
C ASP A 168 -11.92 14.01 16.62
N PRO A 169 -12.56 13.12 17.42
CA PRO A 169 -12.27 11.69 17.42
C PRO A 169 -12.39 10.98 16.05
N PHE A 170 -13.18 11.55 15.15
CA PHE A 170 -13.45 11.02 13.80
C PHE A 170 -12.72 11.79 12.70
N SER A 171 -11.80 12.69 13.07
CA SER A 171 -10.92 13.35 12.11
C SER A 171 -10.01 12.35 11.41
N ASP A 172 -9.52 12.71 10.21
CA ASP A 172 -8.62 11.84 9.45
C ASP A 172 -7.35 11.50 10.24
N GLU A 173 -6.88 12.47 11.01
CA GLU A 173 -5.72 12.45 11.88
C GLU A 173 -5.89 11.45 13.04
N VAL A 174 -6.98 11.57 13.81
CA VAL A 174 -7.21 10.71 14.99
C VAL A 174 -7.55 9.28 14.58
N ILE A 175 -8.37 9.10 13.54
CA ILE A 175 -8.64 7.77 12.97
C ILE A 175 -7.34 7.17 12.43
N GLY A 176 -6.48 7.97 11.78
CA GLY A 176 -5.16 7.52 11.33
C GLY A 176 -4.31 6.95 12.47
N ILE A 177 -4.32 7.59 13.65
CA ILE A 177 -3.63 7.06 14.83
C ILE A 177 -4.21 5.70 15.26
N LYS A 178 -5.54 5.54 15.29
CA LYS A 178 -6.20 4.27 15.65
C LYS A 178 -5.84 3.14 14.66
N LEU A 179 -5.84 3.43 13.36
CA LEU A 179 -5.45 2.48 12.32
C LEU A 179 -3.97 2.09 12.44
N GLN A 180 -3.10 3.04 12.75
CA GLN A 180 -1.68 2.77 12.95
C GLN A 180 -1.42 1.87 14.17
N VAL A 181 -2.21 2.02 15.25
CA VAL A 181 -2.18 1.09 16.39
C VAL A 181 -2.51 -0.33 15.95
N ALA A 182 -3.55 -0.50 15.14
CA ALA A 182 -3.94 -1.81 14.65
C ALA A 182 -2.87 -2.41 13.71
N ASP A 183 -2.27 -1.61 12.82
CA ASP A 183 -1.15 -2.04 11.96
C ASP A 183 0.06 -2.52 12.76
N VAL A 184 0.46 -1.79 13.80
CA VAL A 184 1.59 -2.19 14.66
C VAL A 184 1.30 -3.52 15.36
N LEU A 185 0.06 -3.72 15.81
CA LEU A 185 -0.37 -4.97 16.43
C LEU A 185 -0.36 -6.12 15.41
N GLU A 186 -0.84 -5.90 14.19
CA GLU A 186 -0.79 -6.88 13.11
C GLU A 186 0.66 -7.26 12.76
N ARG A 187 1.51 -6.27 12.47
CA ARG A 187 2.92 -6.47 12.10
C ARG A 187 3.75 -7.17 13.18
N SER A 188 3.31 -7.08 14.43
CA SER A 188 3.94 -7.78 15.56
C SER A 188 3.36 -9.18 15.83
N GLY A 189 2.46 -9.67 14.98
CA GLY A 189 1.79 -10.97 15.15
C GLY A 189 0.67 -10.96 16.19
N ASN A 190 0.35 -9.81 16.78
CA ASN A 190 -0.75 -9.63 17.73
C ASN A 190 -2.08 -9.41 16.99
N VAL A 191 -2.46 -10.38 16.16
CA VAL A 191 -3.64 -10.30 15.27
C VAL A 191 -4.94 -10.11 16.04
N LYS A 192 -5.16 -10.83 17.14
CA LYS A 192 -6.37 -10.70 17.97
C LYS A 192 -6.55 -9.28 18.54
N PRO A 193 -5.54 -8.67 19.20
CA PRO A 193 -5.60 -7.25 19.56
C PRO A 193 -5.84 -6.30 18.38
N ALA A 194 -5.24 -6.56 17.22
CA ALA A 194 -5.45 -5.73 16.02
C ALA A 194 -6.93 -5.77 15.57
N ILE A 195 -7.51 -6.97 15.49
CA ILE A 195 -8.92 -7.19 15.17
C ILE A 195 -9.81 -6.39 16.12
N ASN A 196 -9.57 -6.47 17.44
CA ASN A 196 -10.39 -5.74 18.42
C ASN A 196 -10.33 -4.22 18.18
N VAL A 197 -9.15 -3.66 17.87
CA VAL A 197 -9.00 -2.23 17.57
C VAL A 197 -9.76 -1.86 16.29
N PHE A 198 -9.68 -2.68 15.25
CA PHE A 198 -10.42 -2.48 14.01
C PHE A 198 -11.94 -2.56 14.21
N GLU A 199 -12.44 -3.57 14.93
CA GLU A 199 -13.87 -3.73 15.22
C GLU A 199 -14.44 -2.57 16.02
N MET A 200 -13.74 -2.15 17.09
CA MET A 200 -14.14 -1.00 17.89
C MET A 200 -14.16 0.27 17.05
N THR A 201 -13.10 0.52 16.28
CA THR A 201 -12.98 1.72 15.44
C THR A 201 -14.09 1.75 14.38
N LYS A 202 -14.35 0.63 13.70
CA LYS A 202 -15.44 0.50 12.72
C LYS A 202 -16.79 0.81 13.37
N LYS A 203 -17.07 0.19 14.52
CA LYS A 203 -18.34 0.35 15.23
C LYS A 203 -18.59 1.81 15.60
N GLU A 204 -17.61 2.45 16.22
CA GLU A 204 -17.68 3.87 16.60
C GLU A 204 -17.95 4.77 15.38
N MET A 205 -17.27 4.51 14.26
CA MET A 205 -17.43 5.30 13.03
C MET A 205 -18.82 5.15 12.42
N VAL A 206 -19.32 3.93 12.30
CA VAL A 206 -20.65 3.66 11.72
C VAL A 206 -21.76 4.25 12.60
N GLU A 207 -21.67 4.07 13.92
CA GLU A 207 -22.64 4.64 14.88
C GLU A 207 -22.64 6.17 14.84
N TRP A 208 -21.47 6.81 14.78
CA TRP A 208 -21.36 8.26 14.68
C TRP A 208 -21.99 8.81 13.40
N VAL A 209 -21.72 8.19 12.24
CA VAL A 209 -22.32 8.63 10.97
C VAL A 209 -23.83 8.43 10.98
N GLN A 210 -24.31 7.28 11.44
CA GLN A 210 -25.73 6.98 11.47
C GLN A 210 -26.49 8.00 12.33
N LYS A 211 -26.02 8.25 13.56
CA LYS A 211 -26.60 9.24 14.45
C LYS A 211 -26.49 10.67 13.87
N GLY A 212 -25.37 10.98 13.24
CA GLY A 212 -25.17 12.27 12.57
C GLY A 212 -26.18 12.52 11.46
N ARG A 213 -26.47 11.51 10.63
CA ARG A 213 -27.47 11.57 9.56
C ARG A 213 -28.90 11.64 10.10
N GLU A 214 -29.23 10.88 11.15
CA GLU A 214 -30.53 10.93 11.83
C GLU A 214 -30.82 12.32 12.39
N ASN A 215 -29.86 12.90 13.12
CA ASN A 215 -29.98 14.25 13.67
C ASN A 215 -30.14 15.31 12.57
N ALA A 216 -29.43 15.16 11.45
CA ALA A 216 -29.56 16.06 10.30
C ALA A 216 -30.94 15.96 9.64
N ALA A 217 -31.47 14.74 9.49
CA ALA A 217 -32.81 14.53 8.95
C ALA A 217 -33.91 15.08 9.87
N GLU A 218 -33.77 14.94 11.18
CA GLU A 218 -34.69 15.54 12.16
C GLU A 218 -34.65 17.07 12.10
N ARG A 219 -33.46 17.66 12.06
CA ARG A 219 -33.30 19.11 11.88
C ARG A 219 -33.97 19.61 10.62
N GLN A 220 -33.80 18.92 9.49
CA GLN A 220 -34.44 19.30 8.23
C GLN A 220 -35.97 19.26 8.33
N LYS A 221 -36.55 18.24 8.95
CA LYS A 221 -38.01 18.15 9.16
C LYS A 221 -38.54 19.32 9.98
N LEU A 222 -37.85 19.67 11.06
CA LEU A 222 -38.25 20.81 11.90
C LEU A 222 -38.18 22.14 11.13
N LEU A 223 -37.16 22.32 10.29
CA LEU A 223 -37.05 23.49 9.41
C LEU A 223 -38.18 23.54 8.39
N ASP A 224 -38.51 22.42 7.75
CA ASP A 224 -39.61 22.33 6.78
C ASP A 224 -40.97 22.61 7.43
N GLU A 225 -41.18 22.15 8.67
CA GLU A 225 -42.38 22.44 9.46
C GLU A 225 -42.48 23.93 9.81
N GLN A 226 -41.38 24.54 10.25
CA GLN A 226 -41.32 25.98 10.52
C GLN A 226 -41.59 26.81 9.25
N MET A 227 -40.98 26.45 8.12
CA MET A 227 -41.22 27.11 6.83
C MET A 227 -42.69 27.02 6.41
N LYS A 228 -43.33 25.85 6.59
CA LYS A 228 -44.78 25.69 6.32
C LYS A 228 -45.66 26.52 7.26
N MET A 229 -45.27 26.69 8.52
CA MET A 229 -45.99 27.56 9.45
C MET A 229 -45.87 29.03 9.03
N VAL A 230 -44.66 29.49 8.72
CA VAL A 230 -44.42 30.86 8.23
C VAL A 230 -45.15 31.13 6.91
N GLU A 231 -45.19 30.17 5.99
CA GLU A 231 -45.92 30.29 4.72
C GLU A 231 -47.44 30.36 4.93
N LYS A 232 -47.98 29.65 5.94
CA LYS A 232 -49.39 29.76 6.32
C LYS A 232 -49.70 31.12 6.95
N GLU A 233 -48.82 31.61 7.82
CA GLU A 233 -48.96 32.93 8.45
C GLU A 233 -48.84 34.08 7.45
N SER A 234 -47.91 33.99 6.49
CA SER A 234 -47.75 35.00 5.43
C SER A 234 -48.93 35.05 4.46
N LYS A 235 -49.58 33.91 4.17
CA LYS A 235 -50.84 33.86 3.42
C LYS A 235 -52.02 34.45 4.20
N SER A 236 -51.96 34.46 5.54
CA SER A 236 -53.01 35.06 6.40
C SER A 236 -52.85 36.59 6.54
N HIS A 237 -51.62 37.11 6.45
CA HIS A 237 -51.29 38.53 6.46
C HIS A 237 -50.93 39.03 5.06
N ALA A 238 -51.92 39.18 4.19
CA ALA A 238 -51.74 39.82 2.88
C ALA A 238 -51.29 41.29 3.06
N LYS A 239 -50.14 41.64 2.46
CA LYS A 239 -49.42 42.93 2.42
C LYS A 239 -48.45 43.23 3.57
N LEU A 240 -47.22 42.74 3.41
CA LEU A 240 -46.04 43.61 3.50
C LEU A 240 -44.91 43.01 2.65
N ASP A 241 -44.92 43.31 1.33
CA ASP A 241 -43.79 43.02 0.45
C ASP A 241 -42.64 43.99 0.76
N THR A 242 -41.99 43.78 1.91
CA THR A 242 -40.67 44.34 2.15
C THR A 242 -39.73 43.15 2.12
N LYS A 243 -39.09 42.94 0.97
CA LYS A 243 -37.96 42.02 0.85
C LYS A 243 -36.91 42.51 1.86
N LEU A 244 -36.89 41.90 3.05
CA LEU A 244 -35.90 42.17 4.08
C LEU A 244 -34.56 41.70 3.55
N GLU A 245 -33.82 42.60 2.91
CA GLU A 245 -32.44 42.36 2.51
C GLU A 245 -31.57 42.40 3.78
N ILE A 246 -31.17 41.21 4.24
CA ILE A 246 -30.23 41.06 5.36
C ILE A 246 -28.85 41.51 4.87
N ASN A 247 -28.61 42.82 4.89
CA ASN A 247 -27.36 43.45 4.46
C ASN A 247 -26.34 43.60 5.60
N ASN A 248 -26.54 42.92 6.74
CA ASN A 248 -25.57 42.93 7.82
C ASN A 248 -24.45 41.91 7.54
N PRO A 249 -23.21 42.37 7.28
CA PRO A 249 -22.12 41.49 6.88
C PRO A 249 -21.74 40.47 7.97
N GLN A 250 -21.97 40.77 9.25
CA GLN A 250 -21.68 39.85 10.35
C GLN A 250 -22.64 38.66 10.37
N ILE A 251 -23.92 38.88 10.04
CA ILE A 251 -24.93 37.82 10.00
C ILE A 251 -24.67 36.90 8.80
N LEU A 252 -24.34 37.48 7.64
CA LEU A 252 -23.97 36.73 6.44
C LEU A 252 -22.72 35.87 6.68
N ASP A 253 -21.66 36.45 7.26
CA ASP A 253 -20.43 35.71 7.59
C ASP A 253 -20.71 34.57 8.59
N THR A 254 -21.51 34.80 9.64
CA THR A 254 -21.89 33.71 10.56
C THR A 254 -22.69 32.59 9.89
N PHE A 255 -23.58 32.94 8.95
CA PHE A 255 -24.36 31.96 8.20
C PHE A 255 -23.47 31.14 7.25
N GLU A 256 -22.56 31.80 6.53
CA GLU A 256 -21.56 31.15 5.69
C GLU A 256 -20.66 30.20 6.51
N GLN A 257 -20.21 30.62 7.70
CA GLN A 257 -19.43 29.77 8.60
C GLN A 257 -20.21 28.53 9.08
N ILE A 258 -21.50 28.68 9.40
CA ILE A 258 -22.36 27.55 9.78
C ILE A 258 -22.51 26.58 8.62
N GLN A 259 -22.82 27.08 7.41
CA GLN A 259 -22.95 26.25 6.21
C GLN A 259 -21.65 25.50 5.90
N ALA A 260 -20.51 26.20 5.92
CA ALA A 260 -19.20 25.59 5.71
C ALA A 260 -18.89 24.51 6.76
N GLY A 261 -19.27 24.74 8.02
CA GLY A 261 -19.15 23.76 9.10
C GLY A 261 -19.99 22.49 8.84
N GLU A 262 -21.24 22.66 8.38
CA GLU A 262 -22.13 21.54 8.04
C GLU A 262 -21.62 20.74 6.83
N GLU A 263 -21.09 21.41 5.80
CA GLU A 263 -20.47 20.74 4.65
C GLU A 263 -19.24 19.94 5.04
N ASN A 264 -18.35 20.53 5.87
CA ASN A 264 -17.17 19.85 6.38
C ASN A 264 -17.54 18.59 7.18
N LEU A 265 -18.58 18.68 8.02
CA LEU A 265 -19.09 17.54 8.79
C LEU A 265 -19.62 16.43 7.86
N LYS A 266 -20.38 16.77 6.82
CA LYS A 266 -20.88 15.80 5.83
C LYS A 266 -19.72 15.10 5.11
N GLN A 267 -18.71 15.85 4.67
CA GLN A 267 -17.52 15.28 4.04
C GLN A 267 -16.78 14.33 4.99
N GLN A 268 -16.71 14.67 6.28
CA GLN A 268 -16.07 13.83 7.28
C GLN A 268 -16.86 12.53 7.54
N GLN A 269 -18.20 12.60 7.52
CA GLN A 269 -19.06 11.42 7.58
C GLN A 269 -18.84 10.49 6.38
N ASP A 270 -18.78 11.05 5.16
CA ASP A 270 -18.48 10.29 3.94
C ASP A 270 -17.14 9.57 4.04
N LYS A 271 -16.09 10.28 4.51
CA LYS A 271 -14.76 9.70 4.75
C LYS A 271 -14.79 8.59 5.77
N CYS A 272 -15.60 8.74 6.83
CA CYS A 272 -15.72 7.73 7.87
C CYS A 272 -16.37 6.45 7.34
N ILE A 273 -17.44 6.55 6.56
CA ILE A 273 -18.07 5.38 5.93
C ILE A 273 -17.10 4.68 4.97
N LYS A 274 -16.40 5.45 4.13
CA LYS A 274 -15.37 4.92 3.22
C LYS A 274 -14.29 4.14 3.96
N LYS A 275 -13.77 4.70 5.06
CA LYS A 275 -12.80 4.03 5.92
C LYS A 275 -13.39 2.80 6.63
N ALA A 276 -14.65 2.85 7.08
CA ALA A 276 -15.32 1.72 7.72
C ALA A 276 -15.47 0.52 6.78
N VAL A 277 -15.72 0.77 5.48
CA VAL A 277 -15.69 -0.28 4.45
C VAL A 277 -14.30 -0.86 4.30
N GLY A 278 -13.26 -0.02 4.19
CA GLY A 278 -11.87 -0.49 4.15
C GLY A 278 -11.47 -1.31 5.37
N ILE A 279 -11.90 -0.91 6.58
CA ILE A 279 -11.69 -1.68 7.81
C ILE A 279 -12.42 -3.03 7.75
N SER A 280 -13.62 -3.09 7.17
CA SER A 280 -14.39 -4.33 7.04
C SER A 280 -13.70 -5.33 6.10
N LEU A 281 -13.17 -4.86 4.97
CA LEU A 281 -12.34 -5.69 4.07
C LEU A 281 -11.08 -6.18 4.78
N LYS A 282 -10.42 -5.29 5.53
CA LYS A 282 -9.23 -5.67 6.31
C LYS A 282 -9.54 -6.71 7.38
N LEU A 283 -10.69 -6.60 8.06
CA LEU A 283 -11.15 -7.61 9.03
C LEU A 283 -11.38 -8.96 8.34
N ALA A 284 -11.96 -8.98 7.14
CA ALA A 284 -12.13 -10.21 6.36
C ALA A 284 -10.79 -10.91 6.10
N ASP A 285 -9.77 -10.15 5.67
CA ASP A 285 -8.42 -10.68 5.45
C ASP A 285 -7.77 -11.20 6.75
N LEU A 286 -7.94 -10.48 7.87
CA LEU A 286 -7.37 -10.89 9.16
C LEU A 286 -8.04 -12.16 9.69
N TYR A 287 -9.35 -12.31 9.50
CA TYR A 287 -10.07 -13.51 9.88
C TYR A 287 -9.72 -14.73 9.00
N ASP A 288 -9.50 -14.53 7.70
CA ASP A 288 -9.05 -15.59 6.78
C ASP A 288 -7.56 -15.94 6.93
N SER A 289 -6.78 -15.08 7.58
CA SER A 289 -5.34 -15.29 7.75
C SER A 289 -5.01 -16.60 8.46
N ASP A 290 -3.81 -17.15 8.17
CA ASP A 290 -3.28 -18.37 8.80
C ASP A 290 -3.27 -18.33 10.34
N HIS A 291 -3.32 -17.13 10.93
CA HIS A 291 -3.34 -16.94 12.38
C HIS A 291 -4.72 -17.14 13.01
N MET A 292 -5.80 -16.84 12.28
CA MET A 292 -7.17 -16.89 12.80
C MET A 292 -7.96 -18.05 12.22
N GLN A 293 -7.84 -18.29 10.91
CA GLN A 293 -8.52 -19.36 10.18
C GLN A 293 -10.04 -19.41 10.45
N ASP A 294 -10.66 -18.24 10.62
CA ASP A 294 -12.10 -18.09 10.89
C ASP A 294 -12.81 -17.65 9.60
N SER A 295 -13.03 -18.61 8.70
CA SER A 295 -13.64 -18.35 7.39
C SER A 295 -15.06 -17.79 7.51
N LYS A 296 -15.81 -18.15 8.56
CA LYS A 296 -17.16 -17.63 8.79
C LYS A 296 -17.12 -16.15 9.16
N LYS A 297 -16.26 -15.75 10.10
CA LYS A 297 -16.12 -14.32 10.41
C LYS A 297 -15.51 -13.52 9.26
N SER A 298 -14.66 -14.14 8.45
CA SER A 298 -14.14 -13.51 7.24
C SER A 298 -15.27 -13.17 6.27
N GLU A 299 -16.16 -14.13 6.01
CA GLU A 299 -17.37 -13.93 5.21
C GLU A 299 -18.26 -12.83 5.80
N GLU A 300 -18.62 -12.92 7.09
CA GLU A 300 -19.44 -11.90 7.78
C GLU A 300 -18.83 -10.48 7.67
N ALA A 301 -17.51 -10.36 7.76
CA ALA A 301 -16.81 -9.08 7.62
C ALA A 301 -16.82 -8.56 6.17
N ALA A 302 -16.69 -9.43 5.17
CA ALA A 302 -16.76 -9.06 3.76
C ALA A 302 -18.20 -8.71 3.34
N GLU A 303 -19.20 -9.44 3.82
CA GLU A 303 -20.62 -9.09 3.67
C GLU A 303 -20.91 -7.72 4.27
N ALA A 304 -20.41 -7.44 5.48
CA ALA A 304 -20.55 -6.12 6.09
C ALA A 304 -19.92 -5.00 5.24
N ALA A 305 -18.81 -5.27 4.54
CA ALA A 305 -18.19 -4.31 3.62
C ALA A 305 -19.08 -4.03 2.41
N VAL A 306 -19.66 -5.07 1.81
CA VAL A 306 -20.59 -4.96 0.69
C VAL A 306 -21.86 -4.22 1.13
N ASP A 307 -22.47 -4.62 2.24
CA ASP A 307 -23.67 -4.00 2.78
C ASP A 307 -23.50 -2.51 3.05
N LEU A 308 -22.40 -2.12 3.71
CA LEU A 308 -22.08 -0.72 3.95
C LEU A 308 -21.89 0.05 2.64
N SER A 309 -21.19 -0.54 1.67
CA SER A 309 -20.97 0.08 0.36
C SER A 309 -22.28 0.28 -0.40
N MET A 310 -23.14 -0.75 -0.45
CA MET A 310 -24.41 -0.71 -1.17
C MET A 310 -25.42 0.25 -0.53
N LYS A 311 -25.49 0.27 0.81
CA LYS A 311 -26.32 1.24 1.54
C LYS A 311 -25.84 2.67 1.32
N GLU A 312 -24.52 2.88 1.28
CA GLU A 312 -23.96 4.20 1.00
C GLU A 312 -24.27 4.65 -0.43
N LEU A 313 -24.09 3.78 -1.43
CA LEU A 313 -24.46 4.11 -2.81
C LEU A 313 -25.94 4.45 -2.93
N GLN A 314 -26.83 3.66 -2.33
CA GLN A 314 -28.27 3.92 -2.33
C GLN A 314 -28.63 5.24 -1.64
N TYR A 315 -28.01 5.54 -0.49
CA TYR A 315 -28.18 6.81 0.21
C TYR A 315 -27.81 7.99 -0.69
N ARG A 316 -26.68 7.87 -1.39
CA ARG A 316 -26.17 8.93 -2.27
C ARG A 316 -27.05 9.11 -3.50
N GLU A 317 -27.51 8.04 -4.13
CA GLU A 317 -28.46 8.09 -5.25
C GLU A 317 -29.75 8.81 -4.84
N ASN A 318 -30.33 8.42 -3.69
CA ASN A 318 -31.56 9.04 -3.17
C ASN A 318 -31.38 10.52 -2.82
N ALA A 319 -30.19 10.92 -2.39
CA ALA A 319 -29.85 12.29 -2.05
C ALA A 319 -29.35 13.12 -3.25
N GLY A 320 -29.27 12.54 -4.46
CA GLY A 320 -28.69 13.20 -5.64
C GLY A 320 -27.20 13.50 -5.52
N LEU A 321 -26.48 12.77 -4.65
CA LEU A 321 -25.04 12.88 -4.43
C LEU A 321 -24.25 12.02 -5.43
N PRO A 322 -23.01 12.39 -5.76
CA PRO A 322 -22.22 11.66 -6.75
C PRO A 322 -21.84 10.26 -6.24
N VAL A 323 -22.07 9.24 -7.07
CA VAL A 323 -21.69 7.83 -6.84
C VAL A 323 -20.46 7.38 -7.63
N CYS A 324 -20.02 8.20 -8.58
CA CYS A 324 -18.84 8.00 -9.40
C CYS A 324 -17.81 9.08 -9.08
N LYS A 325 -16.54 8.88 -9.47
CA LYS A 325 -15.54 9.94 -9.36
C LYS A 325 -15.96 11.16 -10.19
N ALA A 326 -15.77 12.36 -9.63
CA ALA A 326 -15.99 13.62 -10.35
C ALA A 326 -14.95 13.82 -11.47
N ASP A 327 -13.71 13.37 -11.24
CA ASP A 327 -12.63 13.33 -12.22
C ASP A 327 -12.12 11.89 -12.33
N PRO A 328 -12.21 11.25 -13.52
CA PRO A 328 -11.72 9.90 -13.74
C PRO A 328 -10.22 9.73 -13.44
N ASP A 329 -9.43 10.78 -13.65
CA ASP A 329 -7.98 10.79 -13.47
C ASP A 329 -7.56 11.21 -12.04
N ALA A 330 -8.52 11.64 -11.21
CA ALA A 330 -8.24 11.97 -9.82
C ALA A 330 -7.82 10.73 -9.02
N GLU A 331 -6.76 10.92 -8.24
CA GLU A 331 -6.26 9.92 -7.30
C GLU A 331 -7.39 9.50 -6.34
N GLU A 332 -7.55 8.20 -6.16
CA GLU A 332 -8.67 7.61 -5.40
C GLU A 332 -8.74 8.08 -3.95
N HIS A 333 -7.60 8.41 -3.34
CA HIS A 333 -7.56 8.93 -1.97
C HIS A 333 -8.10 10.37 -1.84
N LYS A 334 -8.34 11.08 -2.96
CA LYS A 334 -8.92 12.42 -2.97
C LYS A 334 -10.45 12.41 -2.96
N THR A 335 -11.08 11.28 -3.29
CA THR A 335 -12.54 11.17 -3.22
C THR A 335 -12.97 10.83 -1.79
N PRO A 336 -13.71 11.71 -1.09
CA PRO A 336 -14.04 11.50 0.32
C PRO A 336 -15.12 10.44 0.54
N TYR A 337 -15.85 10.04 -0.51
CA TYR A 337 -16.95 9.08 -0.45
C TYR A 337 -16.65 7.79 -1.20
N ILE A 338 -17.47 6.76 -0.94
CA ILE A 338 -17.43 5.47 -1.64
C ILE A 338 -17.92 5.62 -3.07
N THR A 339 -17.15 5.10 -4.00
CA THR A 339 -17.50 5.04 -5.43
C THR A 339 -18.06 3.68 -5.84
N GLN A 340 -18.75 3.61 -6.99
CA GLN A 340 -19.19 2.34 -7.59
C GLN A 340 -18.03 1.36 -7.82
N ARG A 341 -16.85 1.85 -8.22
CA ARG A 341 -15.61 1.06 -8.30
C ARG A 341 -15.19 0.48 -6.95
N GLU A 342 -15.23 1.26 -5.88
CA GLU A 342 -14.86 0.77 -4.54
C GLU A 342 -15.87 -0.27 -4.03
N ALA A 343 -17.16 -0.10 -4.31
CA ALA A 343 -18.17 -1.11 -4.05
C ALA A 343 -17.96 -2.39 -4.89
N ALA A 344 -17.55 -2.26 -6.15
CA ALA A 344 -17.18 -3.39 -7.00
C ALA A 344 -15.94 -4.14 -6.47
N MET A 345 -14.98 -3.44 -5.86
CA MET A 345 -13.85 -4.07 -5.16
C MET A 345 -14.30 -4.85 -3.92
N ALA A 346 -15.25 -4.31 -3.14
CA ALA A 346 -15.82 -5.03 -2.00
C ALA A 346 -16.52 -6.33 -2.43
N LEU A 347 -17.33 -6.27 -3.51
CA LEU A 347 -17.96 -7.46 -4.11
C LEU A 347 -16.92 -8.46 -4.63
N SER A 348 -15.84 -7.98 -5.23
CA SER A 348 -14.76 -8.85 -5.71
C SER A 348 -14.05 -9.58 -4.57
N SER A 349 -13.83 -8.90 -3.43
CA SER A 349 -13.26 -9.51 -2.22
C SER A 349 -14.17 -10.61 -1.68
N LEU A 350 -15.48 -10.35 -1.55
CA LEU A 350 -16.46 -11.36 -1.15
C LEU A 350 -16.51 -12.54 -2.14
N ALA A 351 -16.44 -12.27 -3.44
CA ALA A 351 -16.41 -13.30 -4.47
C ALA A 351 -15.18 -14.23 -4.34
N GLN A 352 -14.02 -13.70 -3.94
CA GLN A 352 -12.83 -14.53 -3.68
C GLN A 352 -13.00 -15.44 -2.47
N ILE A 353 -13.71 -14.99 -1.43
CA ILE A 353 -14.05 -15.83 -0.27
C ILE A 353 -14.97 -16.97 -0.70
N TYR A 354 -16.04 -16.67 -1.44
CA TYR A 354 -16.94 -17.70 -1.98
C TYR A 354 -16.22 -18.68 -2.91
N ARG A 355 -15.28 -18.18 -3.74
CA ARG A 355 -14.44 -19.03 -4.58
C ARG A 355 -13.59 -19.99 -3.76
N ASN A 356 -12.95 -19.51 -2.68
CA ASN A 356 -12.12 -20.37 -1.81
C ASN A 356 -12.94 -21.47 -1.12
N ARG A 357 -14.24 -21.21 -0.90
CA ARG A 357 -15.20 -22.15 -0.30
C ARG A 357 -15.91 -23.06 -1.29
N ASP A 358 -15.53 -23.01 -2.57
CA ASP A 358 -16.16 -23.77 -3.67
C ASP A 358 -17.64 -23.38 -3.92
N GLU A 359 -18.08 -22.23 -3.40
CA GLU A 359 -19.43 -21.66 -3.59
C GLU A 359 -19.49 -20.84 -4.89
N SER A 360 -19.16 -21.50 -5.99
CA SER A 360 -18.93 -20.88 -7.29
C SER A 360 -20.12 -20.05 -7.82
N GLY A 361 -21.36 -20.45 -7.52
CA GLY A 361 -22.55 -19.71 -7.95
C GLY A 361 -22.65 -18.32 -7.31
N LEU A 362 -22.36 -18.21 -6.02
CA LEU A 362 -22.34 -16.93 -5.30
C LEU A 362 -21.17 -16.06 -5.75
N ALA A 363 -20.01 -16.67 -5.98
CA ALA A 363 -18.84 -15.98 -6.51
C ALA A 363 -19.12 -15.33 -7.88
N VAL A 364 -19.73 -16.08 -8.82
CA VAL A 364 -20.12 -15.56 -10.13
C VAL A 364 -21.13 -14.41 -9.99
N ALA A 365 -22.14 -14.55 -9.13
CA ALA A 365 -23.13 -13.49 -8.90
C ALA A 365 -22.48 -12.19 -8.39
N CYS A 366 -21.53 -12.29 -7.45
CA CYS A 366 -20.79 -11.14 -6.94
C CYS A 366 -19.97 -10.44 -8.03
N TYR A 367 -19.24 -11.21 -8.86
CA TYR A 367 -18.47 -10.63 -9.96
C TYR A 367 -19.34 -10.02 -11.05
N MET A 368 -20.48 -10.61 -11.37
CA MET A 368 -21.44 -10.04 -12.32
C MET A 368 -21.96 -8.70 -11.80
N ARG A 369 -22.35 -8.63 -10.52
CA ARG A 369 -22.77 -7.37 -9.91
C ARG A 369 -21.65 -6.33 -9.89
N ALA A 370 -20.41 -6.73 -9.61
CA ALA A 370 -19.24 -5.85 -9.64
C ALA A 370 -19.00 -5.30 -11.06
N LEU A 371 -19.13 -6.15 -12.09
CA LEU A 371 -19.00 -5.75 -13.49
C LEU A 371 -20.09 -4.76 -13.91
N ASP A 372 -21.32 -4.90 -13.41
CA ASP A 372 -22.39 -3.95 -13.68
C ASP A 372 -22.11 -2.56 -13.08
N LEU A 373 -21.57 -2.52 -11.85
CA LEU A 373 -21.14 -1.26 -11.22
C LEU A 373 -20.00 -0.60 -12.01
N LEU A 374 -19.01 -1.36 -12.45
CA LEU A 374 -17.91 -0.83 -13.25
C LEU A 374 -18.39 -0.29 -14.61
N ARG A 375 -19.33 -0.97 -15.27
CA ARG A 375 -19.91 -0.49 -16.53
C ARG A 375 -20.75 0.77 -16.35
N ALA A 376 -21.44 0.90 -15.23
CA ALA A 376 -22.19 2.11 -14.90
C ALA A 376 -21.25 3.31 -14.69
N GLU A 377 -20.11 3.11 -14.03
CA GLU A 377 -19.13 4.18 -13.77
C GLU A 377 -18.26 4.52 -14.99
N GLU A 378 -17.69 3.52 -15.64
CA GLU A 378 -16.69 3.70 -16.71
C GLU A 378 -17.33 3.84 -18.09
N GLY A 379 -18.63 3.56 -18.20
CA GLY A 379 -19.39 3.61 -19.43
C GLY A 379 -19.20 2.38 -20.32
N PRO A 380 -19.70 2.45 -21.58
CA PRO A 380 -19.74 1.30 -22.49
C PRO A 380 -18.39 0.95 -23.12
N VAL A 381 -17.37 1.79 -22.92
CA VAL A 381 -16.03 1.57 -23.49
C VAL A 381 -15.31 0.49 -22.69
N PRO A 382 -14.77 -0.57 -23.33
CA PRO A 382 -13.96 -1.57 -22.66
C PRO A 382 -12.82 -0.96 -21.84
N THR A 383 -12.70 -1.38 -20.58
CA THR A 383 -11.60 -1.01 -19.69
C THR A 383 -10.86 -2.24 -19.18
N CYS A 384 -9.65 -2.03 -18.67
CA CYS A 384 -8.88 -3.10 -18.05
C CYS A 384 -9.56 -3.66 -16.78
N SER A 385 -10.27 -2.84 -16.00
CA SER A 385 -11.03 -3.26 -14.83
C SER A 385 -12.16 -4.22 -15.21
N GLN A 386 -12.92 -3.89 -16.26
CA GLN A 386 -13.96 -4.76 -16.80
C GLN A 386 -13.38 -6.07 -17.34
N ALA A 387 -12.26 -6.01 -18.07
CA ALA A 387 -11.58 -7.20 -18.56
C ALA A 387 -11.11 -8.13 -17.41
N ARG A 388 -10.60 -7.55 -16.31
CA ARG A 388 -10.20 -8.29 -15.12
C ARG A 388 -11.38 -9.04 -14.50
N MET A 389 -12.53 -8.39 -14.29
CA MET A 389 -13.73 -9.04 -13.74
C MET A 389 -14.21 -10.21 -14.61
N ILE A 390 -14.19 -10.04 -15.94
CA ILE A 390 -14.55 -11.10 -16.88
C ILE A 390 -13.56 -12.28 -16.78
N GLY A 391 -12.27 -11.99 -16.63
CA GLY A 391 -11.24 -13.01 -16.38
C GLY A 391 -11.45 -13.78 -15.08
N ASP A 392 -11.87 -13.11 -14.01
CA ASP A 392 -12.21 -13.76 -12.73
C ASP A 392 -13.44 -14.69 -12.86
N ILE A 393 -14.48 -14.27 -13.58
CA ILE A 393 -15.65 -15.12 -13.90
C ILE A 393 -15.20 -16.34 -14.72
N ALA A 394 -14.41 -16.13 -15.78
CA ALA A 394 -13.86 -17.21 -16.58
C ALA A 394 -13.04 -18.19 -15.74
N SER A 395 -12.31 -17.69 -14.73
CA SER A 395 -11.53 -18.52 -13.83
C SER A 395 -12.39 -19.45 -12.98
N ILE A 396 -13.49 -18.95 -12.43
CA ILE A 396 -14.44 -19.78 -11.66
C ILE A 396 -15.07 -20.85 -12.55
N LEU A 397 -15.56 -20.46 -13.73
CA LEU A 397 -16.20 -21.39 -14.67
C LEU A 397 -15.22 -22.46 -15.17
N THR A 398 -13.95 -22.10 -15.39
CA THR A 398 -12.90 -23.06 -15.76
C THR A 398 -12.62 -24.04 -14.63
N MET A 399 -12.58 -23.59 -13.37
CA MET A 399 -12.43 -24.52 -12.24
C MET A 399 -13.59 -25.51 -12.16
N GLN A 400 -14.83 -25.04 -12.38
CA GLN A 400 -16.01 -25.92 -12.43
C GLN A 400 -15.93 -26.93 -13.58
N SER A 401 -15.51 -26.51 -14.78
CA SER A 401 -15.41 -27.40 -15.93
C SER A 401 -14.31 -28.45 -15.76
N VAL A 402 -13.15 -28.07 -15.21
CA VAL A 402 -12.05 -28.99 -14.86
C VAL A 402 -12.51 -30.00 -13.81
N LYS A 403 -13.21 -29.56 -12.76
CA LYS A 403 -13.74 -30.45 -11.71
C LYS A 403 -14.77 -31.43 -12.28
N ALA A 404 -15.67 -30.96 -13.13
CA ALA A 404 -16.64 -31.81 -13.82
C ALA A 404 -15.94 -32.84 -14.72
N ALA A 405 -14.90 -32.44 -15.45
CA ALA A 405 -14.12 -33.36 -16.28
C ALA A 405 -13.38 -34.43 -15.47
N ALA A 406 -12.78 -34.06 -14.33
CA ALA A 406 -12.15 -35.02 -13.43
C ALA A 406 -13.17 -36.01 -12.84
N ALA A 407 -14.36 -35.54 -12.48
CA ALA A 407 -15.44 -36.40 -12.00
C ALA A 407 -15.87 -37.43 -13.05
N VAL A 408 -16.06 -37.01 -14.30
CA VAL A 408 -16.38 -37.92 -15.43
C VAL A 408 -15.27 -38.95 -15.65
N GLN A 409 -14.00 -38.55 -15.58
CA GLN A 409 -12.88 -39.48 -15.72
C GLN A 409 -12.82 -40.53 -14.60
N SER A 410 -13.23 -40.16 -13.38
CA SER A 410 -13.24 -41.07 -12.23
C SER A 410 -14.36 -42.12 -12.22
N MET A 411 -15.43 -41.91 -13.01
CA MET A 411 -16.59 -42.81 -13.07
C MET A 411 -16.35 -44.08 -13.91
N GLY A 412 -15.21 -44.22 -14.59
CA GLY A 412 -14.91 -45.39 -15.39
C GLY A 412 -15.86 -45.57 -16.59
N PRO A 413 -16.03 -46.79 -17.14
CA PRO A 413 -16.77 -47.01 -18.38
C PRO A 413 -18.31 -46.92 -18.24
N THR A 414 -18.87 -46.63 -17.05
CA THR A 414 -20.29 -46.31 -16.89
C THR A 414 -20.55 -44.89 -17.36
N LYS A 415 -20.48 -44.71 -18.69
CA LYS A 415 -20.74 -43.45 -19.38
C LYS A 415 -22.23 -43.12 -19.32
N ASN A 416 -22.61 -42.18 -18.48
CA ASN A 416 -23.91 -41.53 -18.61
C ASN A 416 -23.78 -40.38 -19.60
N GLU A 417 -24.41 -40.48 -20.78
CA GLU A 417 -24.39 -39.44 -21.83
C GLU A 417 -24.78 -38.06 -21.30
N GLY A 418 -25.69 -37.99 -20.33
CA GLY A 418 -26.08 -36.74 -19.67
C GLY A 418 -24.94 -36.07 -18.88
N SER A 419 -24.00 -36.84 -18.32
CA SER A 419 -22.85 -36.30 -17.59
C SER A 419 -21.77 -35.76 -18.53
N GLU A 420 -21.60 -36.36 -19.70
CA GLU A 420 -20.68 -35.87 -20.74
C GLU A 420 -21.23 -34.59 -21.38
N ALA A 421 -22.52 -34.54 -21.71
CA ALA A 421 -23.16 -33.35 -22.26
C ALA A 421 -23.13 -32.16 -21.29
N ALA A 422 -23.37 -32.39 -19.99
CA ALA A 422 -23.26 -31.36 -18.96
C ALA A 422 -21.83 -30.82 -18.82
N ARG A 423 -20.83 -31.71 -18.87
CA ARG A 423 -19.41 -31.33 -18.88
C ARG A 423 -19.08 -30.47 -20.10
N ASP A 424 -19.48 -30.89 -21.29
CA ASP A 424 -19.18 -30.18 -22.53
C ASP A 424 -19.83 -28.80 -22.57
N HIS A 425 -21.04 -28.67 -22.03
CA HIS A 425 -21.69 -27.38 -21.84
C HIS A 425 -20.89 -26.46 -20.91
N LEU A 426 -20.40 -26.97 -19.77
CA LEU A 426 -19.57 -26.18 -18.85
C LEU A 426 -18.25 -25.73 -19.49
N ILE A 427 -17.60 -26.61 -20.27
CA ILE A 427 -16.37 -26.27 -20.99
C ILE A 427 -16.63 -25.14 -21.99
N LYS A 428 -17.64 -25.28 -22.85
CA LYS A 428 -17.99 -24.25 -23.85
C LYS A 428 -18.34 -22.92 -23.20
N HIS A 429 -19.12 -22.94 -22.13
CA HIS A 429 -19.46 -21.73 -21.40
C HIS A 429 -18.21 -21.06 -20.80
N ALA A 430 -17.29 -21.82 -20.20
CA ALA A 430 -16.03 -21.28 -19.69
C ALA A 430 -15.15 -20.69 -20.81
N GLU A 431 -15.11 -21.34 -21.98
CA GLU A 431 -14.39 -20.84 -23.16
C GLU A 431 -14.95 -19.51 -23.66
N GLU A 432 -16.27 -19.38 -23.75
CA GLU A 432 -16.93 -18.14 -24.16
C GLU A 432 -16.55 -16.96 -23.25
N TRP A 433 -16.52 -17.18 -21.93
CA TRP A 433 -16.10 -16.16 -20.97
C TRP A 433 -14.62 -15.83 -21.07
N ALA A 434 -13.75 -16.83 -21.23
CA ALA A 434 -12.31 -16.60 -21.39
C ALA A 434 -11.98 -15.86 -22.70
N MET A 435 -12.64 -16.23 -23.81
CA MET A 435 -12.53 -15.54 -25.10
C MET A 435 -13.06 -14.11 -25.02
N ARG A 436 -14.20 -13.90 -24.36
CA ARG A 436 -14.73 -12.54 -24.14
C ARG A 436 -13.76 -11.68 -23.33
N GLY A 437 -13.10 -12.24 -22.31
CA GLY A 437 -12.06 -11.53 -21.56
C GLY A 437 -10.91 -11.07 -22.47
N ASP A 438 -10.42 -11.97 -23.32
CA ASP A 438 -9.36 -11.70 -24.31
C ASP A 438 -9.78 -10.67 -25.37
N GLU A 439 -11.04 -10.71 -25.80
CA GLU A 439 -11.62 -9.75 -26.72
C GLU A 439 -11.72 -8.36 -26.09
N VAL A 440 -12.28 -8.25 -24.88
CA VAL A 440 -12.49 -6.97 -24.18
C VAL A 440 -11.16 -6.26 -23.97
N GLN A 441 -10.13 -6.96 -23.49
CA GLN A 441 -8.80 -6.36 -23.31
C GLN A 441 -8.17 -5.89 -24.62
N SER A 442 -8.39 -6.62 -25.74
CA SER A 442 -7.80 -6.27 -27.03
C SER A 442 -8.37 -4.96 -27.56
N LYS A 443 -9.63 -4.66 -27.21
CA LYS A 443 -10.36 -3.44 -27.57
C LYS A 443 -10.04 -2.25 -26.65
N VAL A 444 -9.32 -2.43 -25.55
CA VAL A 444 -8.91 -1.32 -24.68
C VAL A 444 -7.88 -0.45 -25.43
N PRO A 445 -8.10 0.88 -25.54
CA PRO A 445 -7.16 1.81 -26.18
C PRO A 445 -5.76 1.71 -25.58
N ALA A 446 -4.72 1.72 -26.42
CA ALA A 446 -3.33 1.48 -26.00
C ALA A 446 -2.85 2.46 -24.91
N ASN A 447 -3.29 3.73 -24.98
CA ASN A 447 -2.98 4.76 -23.99
C ASN A 447 -3.67 4.57 -22.63
N LYS A 448 -4.71 3.73 -22.57
CA LYS A 448 -5.45 3.41 -21.33
C LYS A 448 -5.12 2.03 -20.78
N ARG A 449 -4.19 1.28 -21.40
CA ARG A 449 -3.78 -0.03 -20.91
C ARG A 449 -2.89 0.12 -19.68
N ASN A 450 -3.28 -0.53 -18.61
CA ASN A 450 -2.52 -0.62 -17.37
C ASN A 450 -2.24 -2.09 -17.02
N GLU A 451 -1.67 -2.32 -15.84
CA GLU A 451 -1.35 -3.65 -15.32
C GLU A 451 -2.55 -4.61 -15.33
N HIS A 452 -3.77 -4.11 -15.07
CA HIS A 452 -4.97 -4.95 -15.02
C HIS A 452 -5.29 -5.60 -16.38
N CYS A 453 -4.97 -4.94 -17.49
CA CYS A 453 -5.11 -5.54 -18.82
C CYS A 453 -4.12 -6.70 -19.02
N LYS A 454 -2.91 -6.60 -18.46
CA LYS A 454 -1.93 -7.69 -18.52
C LYS A 454 -2.39 -8.87 -17.66
N GLU A 455 -2.88 -8.61 -16.45
CA GLU A 455 -3.40 -9.65 -15.56
C GLU A 455 -4.62 -10.35 -16.15
N ALA A 456 -5.54 -9.59 -16.77
CA ALA A 456 -6.67 -10.16 -17.50
C ALA A 456 -6.21 -11.04 -18.66
N CYS A 457 -5.17 -10.63 -19.40
CA CYS A 457 -4.61 -11.39 -20.52
C CYS A 457 -4.00 -12.70 -20.06
N MET A 458 -3.15 -12.61 -19.04
CA MET A 458 -2.54 -13.75 -18.40
C MET A 458 -3.61 -14.74 -17.95
N THR A 459 -4.65 -14.26 -17.25
CA THR A 459 -5.74 -15.10 -16.74
C THR A 459 -6.53 -15.75 -17.86
N ALA A 460 -6.94 -14.99 -18.88
CA ALA A 460 -7.70 -15.51 -20.02
C ALA A 460 -6.91 -16.59 -20.77
N LYS A 461 -5.64 -16.34 -21.10
CA LYS A 461 -4.78 -17.34 -21.76
C LYS A 461 -4.53 -18.55 -20.88
N TYR A 462 -4.34 -18.36 -19.57
CA TYR A 462 -4.17 -19.45 -18.63
C TYR A 462 -5.42 -20.34 -18.57
N MET A 463 -6.61 -19.75 -18.52
CA MET A 463 -7.88 -20.49 -18.53
C MET A 463 -8.11 -21.24 -19.85
N LEU A 464 -7.88 -20.60 -21.00
CA LEU A 464 -7.96 -21.26 -22.31
C LEU A 464 -7.00 -22.45 -22.43
N GLY A 465 -5.80 -22.36 -21.85
CA GLY A 465 -4.86 -23.47 -21.78
C GLY A 465 -5.40 -24.67 -21.01
N HIS A 466 -6.03 -24.43 -19.86
CA HIS A 466 -6.68 -25.47 -19.06
C HIS A 466 -7.86 -26.12 -19.80
N LEU A 467 -8.71 -25.32 -20.44
CA LEU A 467 -9.87 -25.81 -21.20
C LEU A 467 -9.42 -26.67 -22.39
N ALA A 468 -8.41 -26.21 -23.15
CA ALA A 468 -7.80 -26.98 -24.23
C ALA A 468 -7.18 -28.30 -23.73
N GLN A 469 -6.54 -28.29 -22.55
CA GLN A 469 -6.01 -29.52 -21.94
C GLN A 469 -7.13 -30.51 -21.59
N VAL A 470 -8.24 -30.04 -21.01
CA VAL A 470 -9.41 -30.88 -20.67
C VAL A 470 -10.06 -31.48 -21.92
N GLN A 471 -10.07 -30.75 -23.03
CA GLN A 471 -10.55 -31.23 -24.34
C GLN A 471 -9.58 -32.20 -25.02
N GLY A 472 -8.34 -32.32 -24.55
CA GLY A 472 -7.29 -33.14 -25.17
C GLY A 472 -6.49 -32.44 -26.28
N ASN A 473 -6.73 -31.15 -26.50
CA ASN A 473 -6.05 -30.31 -27.49
C ASN A 473 -4.72 -29.78 -26.93
N LEU A 474 -3.75 -30.70 -26.74
CA LEU A 474 -2.50 -30.41 -26.03
C LEU A 474 -1.60 -29.36 -26.71
N GLU A 475 -1.61 -29.27 -28.04
CA GLU A 475 -0.82 -28.29 -28.78
C GLU A 475 -1.32 -26.86 -28.54
N GLU A 476 -2.64 -26.65 -28.62
CA GLU A 476 -3.26 -25.35 -28.36
C GLU A 476 -3.13 -24.97 -26.87
N ALA A 477 -3.22 -25.96 -25.97
CA ALA A 477 -2.96 -25.77 -24.56
C ALA A 477 -1.53 -25.24 -24.31
N GLU A 478 -0.50 -25.83 -24.94
CA GLU A 478 0.89 -25.37 -24.77
C GLU A 478 1.07 -23.92 -25.29
N LYS A 479 0.46 -23.59 -26.42
CA LYS A 479 0.51 -22.24 -27.00
C LYS A 479 -0.13 -21.20 -26.07
N HIS A 480 -1.28 -21.52 -25.48
CA HIS A 480 -1.94 -20.66 -24.50
C HIS A 480 -1.10 -20.48 -23.23
N PHE A 481 -0.55 -21.56 -22.66
CA PHE A 481 0.30 -21.48 -21.48
C PHE A 481 1.60 -20.71 -21.72
N ARG A 482 2.24 -20.85 -22.89
CA ARG A 482 3.42 -20.04 -23.25
C ARG A 482 3.08 -18.55 -23.32
N THR A 483 1.92 -18.21 -23.87
CA THR A 483 1.46 -16.82 -23.93
C THR A 483 1.22 -16.27 -22.52
N ALA A 484 0.52 -17.02 -21.68
CA ALA A 484 0.29 -16.64 -20.28
C ALA A 484 1.61 -16.47 -19.51
N LEU A 485 2.58 -17.37 -19.73
CA LEU A 485 3.89 -17.34 -19.09
C LEU A 485 4.71 -16.11 -19.50
N ALA A 486 4.65 -15.71 -20.78
CA ALA A 486 5.29 -14.50 -21.25
C ALA A 486 4.76 -13.26 -20.51
N VAL A 487 3.44 -13.17 -20.33
CA VAL A 487 2.82 -12.07 -19.58
C VAL A 487 3.14 -12.15 -18.08
N ALA A 488 3.15 -13.34 -17.48
CA ALA A 488 3.52 -13.54 -16.08
C ALA A 488 4.99 -13.12 -15.79
N ASN A 489 5.88 -13.28 -16.77
CA ASN A 489 7.26 -12.76 -16.69
C ASN A 489 7.30 -11.23 -16.70
N GLU A 490 6.46 -10.58 -17.51
CA GLU A 490 6.36 -9.11 -17.53
C GLU A 490 5.79 -8.53 -16.23
N LEU A 491 4.91 -9.27 -15.56
CA LEU A 491 4.29 -8.91 -14.29
C LEU A 491 5.15 -9.26 -13.05
N ASP A 492 6.25 -9.99 -13.25
CA ASP A 492 7.08 -10.56 -12.18
C ASP A 492 6.29 -11.39 -11.15
N GLU A 493 5.39 -12.25 -11.63
CA GLU A 493 4.52 -13.11 -10.81
C GLU A 493 5.12 -14.54 -10.65
N PRO A 494 6.00 -14.81 -9.67
CA PRO A 494 6.72 -16.09 -9.56
C PRO A 494 5.81 -17.31 -9.43
N ARG A 495 4.73 -17.20 -8.64
CA ARG A 495 3.80 -18.32 -8.43
C ARG A 495 3.05 -18.68 -9.70
N ALA A 496 2.62 -17.68 -10.46
CA ALA A 496 1.96 -17.89 -11.75
C ALA A 496 2.92 -18.54 -12.76
N ARG A 497 4.19 -18.08 -12.80
CA ARG A 497 5.23 -18.67 -13.65
C ARG A 497 5.44 -20.15 -13.34
N GLU A 498 5.61 -20.50 -12.07
CA GLU A 498 5.81 -21.87 -11.62
C GLU A 498 4.63 -22.78 -12.01
N ALA A 499 3.39 -22.33 -11.77
CA ALA A 499 2.21 -23.09 -12.14
C ALA A 499 2.13 -23.37 -13.65
N MET A 500 2.40 -22.35 -14.49
CA MET A 500 2.36 -22.52 -15.95
C MET A 500 3.45 -23.46 -16.48
N ILE A 501 4.66 -23.38 -15.92
CA ILE A 501 5.75 -24.31 -16.25
C ILE A 501 5.37 -25.73 -15.86
N GLU A 502 4.83 -25.92 -14.65
CA GLU A 502 4.39 -27.23 -14.16
C GLU A 502 3.35 -27.86 -15.09
N HIS A 503 2.34 -27.09 -15.50
CA HIS A 503 1.30 -27.59 -16.42
C HIS A 503 1.88 -28.02 -17.78
N MET A 504 2.81 -27.25 -18.35
CA MET A 504 3.45 -27.62 -19.62
C MET A 504 4.35 -28.86 -19.48
N GLU A 505 5.13 -28.97 -18.41
CA GLU A 505 6.09 -30.07 -18.24
C GLU A 505 5.40 -31.38 -17.86
N LYS A 506 4.54 -31.36 -16.84
CA LYS A 506 3.93 -32.58 -16.29
C LYS A 506 2.75 -33.06 -17.13
N ASN A 507 1.88 -32.16 -17.57
CA ASN A 507 0.60 -32.57 -18.15
C ASN A 507 0.65 -32.65 -19.69
N ILE A 508 1.40 -31.77 -20.34
CA ILE A 508 1.48 -31.77 -21.81
C ILE A 508 2.62 -32.69 -22.27
N ARG A 509 3.86 -32.40 -21.87
CA ARG A 509 5.04 -33.18 -22.31
C ARG A 509 5.08 -34.58 -21.69
N GLY A 510 4.58 -34.73 -20.47
CA GLY A 510 4.46 -36.04 -19.82
C GLY A 510 3.48 -36.99 -20.51
N VAL A 511 2.38 -36.48 -21.09
CA VAL A 511 1.41 -37.27 -21.85
C VAL A 511 1.92 -37.58 -23.26
N SER A 512 2.58 -36.62 -23.91
CA SER A 512 3.18 -36.84 -25.24
C SER A 512 4.29 -37.90 -25.24
N LYS A 513 5.00 -38.12 -24.11
CA LYS A 513 6.01 -39.18 -23.98
C LYS A 513 5.43 -40.58 -23.68
N LYS A 514 4.15 -40.67 -23.32
CA LYS A 514 3.46 -41.93 -22.98
C LYS A 514 2.62 -42.50 -24.13
N LYS A 515 2.38 -41.72 -25.17
CA LYS A 515 1.87 -42.17 -26.47
C LYS A 515 3.05 -42.46 -27.38
#